data_AF-A0A0D2AGG6-F1
#
_entry.id   AF-A0A0D2AGG6-F1
#
_cell.length_a   1.000
_cell.length_b   1.000
_cell.length_c   1.000
_cell.angle_alpha   90.00
_cell.angle_beta   90.00
_cell.angle_gamma   90.00
#
_symmetry.space_group_name_H-M   'P 1'
#
loop_
_entity.id
_entity.type
_entity.pdbx_description
1 polymer ?
#
loop_
_entity_poly.entity_id
_entity_poly.type
_entity_poly.pdbx_seq_one_letter_code
_entity_poly.pdbx_strand_id
1 'polypeptide(L)'
;MTNLRQFYIATYKDIFFINPPAWFHLYVRMEAVYHLPISAWAVYGLLTDAPLVPLHLLIYAVQTGVTTATCIAEALSWQGLSGSEKNALMGLYLPYLAVSIFMGIDMFMRLSSIIHASMRDREAKKLN
;
A
#
# COMPACT_ATOMS: atom_id res chain seq x y z
N MET A 1 18.63 -20.01 5.97
CA MET A 1 17.73 -18.83 6.06
C MET A 1 16.26 -19.22 6.28
N THR A 2 15.96 -20.31 7.00
CA THR A 2 14.59 -20.84 7.22
C THR A 2 13.93 -20.32 8.50
N ASN A 3 14.71 -19.77 9.43
CA ASN A 3 14.24 -19.49 10.79
C ASN A 3 13.18 -18.37 10.84
N LEU A 4 13.32 -17.31 10.03
CA LEU A 4 12.37 -16.19 10.03
C LEU A 4 11.00 -16.56 9.45
N ARG A 5 10.98 -17.27 8.31
CA ARG A 5 9.72 -17.72 7.71
C ARG A 5 9.02 -18.76 8.60
N GLN A 6 9.78 -19.67 9.20
CA GLN A 6 9.23 -20.65 10.14
C GLN A 6 8.66 -19.97 11.39
N PHE A 7 9.37 -18.99 11.95
CA PHE A 7 8.87 -18.15 13.04
C PHE A 7 7.56 -17.46 12.65
N TYR A 8 7.53 -16.79 11.49
CA TYR A 8 6.33 -16.09 11.02
C TYR A 8 5.12 -17.03 10.86
N ILE A 9 5.31 -18.18 10.22
CA ILE A 9 4.25 -19.19 10.05
C ILE A 9 3.78 -19.72 11.41
N ALA A 10 4.71 -19.99 12.34
CA ALA A 10 4.36 -20.47 13.67
C ALA A 10 3.58 -19.43 14.49
N THR A 11 3.91 -18.15 14.36
CA THR A 11 3.26 -17.05 15.09
C THR A 11 1.90 -16.67 14.51
N TYR A 12 1.80 -16.51 13.19
CA TYR A 12 0.61 -15.90 12.55
C TYR A 12 -0.27 -16.90 11.79
N LYS A 13 0.23 -18.11 11.51
CA LYS A 13 -0.47 -19.14 10.71
C LYS A 13 -1.01 -18.59 9.39
N ASP A 14 -0.31 -17.62 8.81
CA ASP A 14 -0.71 -16.98 7.57
C ASP A 14 -0.64 -18.00 6.42
N ILE A 15 -1.80 -18.34 5.86
CA ILE A 15 -1.92 -19.35 4.82
C ILE A 15 -1.21 -18.90 3.54
N PHE A 16 -1.06 -17.60 3.27
CA PHE A 16 -0.28 -17.13 2.13
C PHE A 16 1.18 -17.58 2.19
N PHE A 17 1.72 -17.76 3.39
CA PHE A 17 3.09 -18.24 3.56
C PHE A 17 3.18 -19.75 3.73
N ILE A 18 2.06 -20.47 3.81
CA ILE A 18 2.00 -21.93 3.90
C ILE A 18 1.67 -22.54 2.52
N ASN A 19 0.60 -22.08 1.89
CA ASN A 19 0.10 -22.53 0.59
C ASN A 19 -0.33 -21.32 -0.27
N PRO A 20 0.63 -20.57 -0.84
CA PRO A 20 0.35 -19.35 -1.58
C PRO A 20 -0.46 -19.62 -2.86
N PRO A 21 -1.55 -18.88 -3.11
CA PRO A 21 -2.17 -18.85 -4.43
C PRO A 21 -1.27 -18.11 -5.43
N ALA A 22 -1.41 -18.41 -6.72
CA ALA A 22 -0.53 -17.85 -7.76
C ALA A 22 -0.54 -16.30 -7.80
N TRP A 23 -1.68 -15.67 -7.54
CA TRP A 23 -1.81 -14.21 -7.50
C TRP A 23 -1.03 -13.58 -6.35
N PHE A 24 -0.81 -14.29 -5.24
CA PHE A 24 -0.05 -13.75 -4.10
C PHE A 24 1.41 -13.51 -4.48
N HIS A 25 2.00 -14.38 -5.30
CA HIS A 25 3.35 -14.16 -5.83
C HIS A 25 3.45 -12.92 -6.72
N LEU A 26 2.38 -12.57 -7.44
CA LEU A 26 2.35 -11.32 -8.19
C LEU A 26 2.37 -10.11 -7.24
N TYR A 27 1.62 -10.15 -6.15
CA TYR A 27 1.61 -9.07 -5.16
C TYR A 27 2.96 -8.91 -4.45
N VAL A 28 3.61 -10.02 -4.07
CA VAL A 28 4.99 -9.98 -3.52
C VAL A 28 5.97 -9.38 -4.53
N ARG A 29 5.83 -9.69 -5.83
CA ARG A 29 6.66 -9.07 -6.87
C ARG A 29 6.38 -7.58 -6.99
N MET A 30 5.11 -7.16 -7.00
CA MET A 30 4.69 -5.76 -7.00
C MET A 30 5.28 -4.99 -5.81
N GLU A 31 5.29 -5.59 -4.62
CA GLU A 31 5.94 -5.03 -3.45
C GLU A 31 7.45 -4.86 -3.66
N ALA A 32 8.13 -5.88 -4.17
CA ALA A 32 9.57 -5.84 -4.38
C ALA A 32 10.01 -4.85 -5.48
N VAL A 33 9.27 -4.74 -6.57
CA VAL A 33 9.65 -3.92 -7.74
C VAL A 33 9.14 -2.50 -7.69
N TYR A 34 8.02 -2.24 -7.01
CA TYR A 34 7.40 -0.93 -6.95
C TYR A 34 7.34 -0.38 -5.53
N HIS A 35 6.74 -1.10 -4.58
CA HIS A 35 6.56 -0.53 -3.23
C HIS A 35 7.90 -0.26 -2.55
N LEU A 36 8.80 -1.24 -2.49
CA LEU A 36 10.06 -1.10 -1.79
C LEU A 36 10.94 0.06 -2.35
N PRO A 37 11.19 0.17 -3.67
CA PRO A 37 11.93 1.31 -4.21
C PRO A 37 11.23 2.65 -3.98
N ILE A 38 9.90 2.71 -4.16
CA ILE A 38 9.13 3.94 -3.98
C ILE A 38 9.10 4.36 -2.50
N SER A 39 9.05 3.44 -1.54
CA SER A 39 9.15 3.79 -0.12
C SER A 39 10.48 4.46 0.19
N ALA A 40 11.60 3.92 -0.32
CA ALA A 40 12.92 4.52 -0.13
C ALA A 40 13.02 5.92 -0.77
N TRP A 41 12.54 6.06 -2.01
CA TRP A 41 12.52 7.35 -2.71
C TRP A 41 11.57 8.37 -2.04
N ALA A 42 10.39 7.93 -1.60
CA ALA A 42 9.37 8.81 -1.05
C ALA A 42 9.79 9.43 0.28
N VAL A 43 10.56 8.74 1.11
CA VAL A 43 11.13 9.34 2.33
C VAL A 43 11.96 10.57 1.97
N TYR A 44 12.86 10.44 0.99
CA TYR A 44 13.65 11.57 0.50
C TYR A 44 12.77 12.64 -0.18
N GLY A 45 11.81 12.21 -1.01
CA GLY A 45 10.92 13.12 -1.73
C GLY A 45 10.04 13.95 -0.81
N LEU A 46 9.55 13.37 0.29
CA LEU A 46 8.77 14.07 1.32
C LEU A 46 9.62 15.08 2.09
N LEU A 47 10.89 14.77 2.35
CA LEU A 47 11.82 15.69 3.03
C LEU A 47 12.28 16.86 2.15
N THR A 48 12.17 16.72 0.84
CA THR A 48 12.64 17.71 -0.15
C THR A 48 11.49 18.37 -0.93
N ASP A 49 10.25 18.11 -0.55
CA ASP A 49 9.04 18.59 -1.23
C ASP A 49 9.07 18.33 -2.76
N ALA A 50 9.53 17.14 -3.16
CA ALA A 50 9.66 16.81 -4.57
C ALA A 50 8.27 16.81 -5.27
N PRO A 51 8.14 17.44 -6.45
CA PRO A 51 6.83 17.73 -7.06
C PRO A 51 6.06 16.48 -7.50
N LEU A 52 6.76 15.35 -7.68
CA LEU A 52 6.16 14.09 -8.10
C LEU A 52 5.69 13.21 -6.93
N VAL A 53 5.92 13.62 -5.68
CA VAL A 53 5.50 12.86 -4.50
C VAL A 53 3.99 12.57 -4.51
N PRO A 54 3.10 13.56 -4.74
CA PRO A 54 1.66 13.29 -4.78
C PRO A 54 1.26 12.25 -5.82
N LEU A 55 1.95 12.21 -6.97
CA LEU A 55 1.65 11.25 -8.03
C LEU A 55 2.07 9.83 -7.64
N HIS A 56 3.33 9.64 -7.24
CA HIS A 56 3.85 8.30 -6.94
C HIS A 56 3.22 7.70 -5.68
N LEU A 57 3.03 8.51 -4.63
CA LEU A 57 2.41 8.03 -3.40
C LEU A 57 0.91 7.75 -3.56
N LEU A 58 0.20 8.43 -4.48
CA LEU A 58 -1.17 8.07 -4.82
C LEU A 58 -1.25 6.68 -5.49
N ILE A 59 -0.38 6.42 -6.49
CA ILE A 59 -0.31 5.10 -7.14
C ILE A 59 0.05 4.01 -6.12
N TYR A 60 1.05 4.28 -5.29
CA TYR A 60 1.46 3.39 -4.19
C TYR A 60 0.28 3.09 -3.26
N ALA A 61 -0.44 4.12 -2.82
CA ALA A 61 -1.55 4.01 -1.88
C ALA A 61 -2.69 3.15 -2.45
N VAL A 62 -3.09 3.41 -3.70
CA VAL A 62 -4.16 2.64 -4.35
C VAL A 62 -3.74 1.18 -4.53
N GLN A 63 -2.53 0.94 -5.06
CA GLN A 63 -2.04 -0.42 -5.27
C GLN A 63 -1.93 -1.19 -3.95
N THR A 64 -1.30 -0.61 -2.94
CA THR A 64 -1.17 -1.21 -1.60
C THR A 64 -2.53 -1.47 -0.96
N GLY A 65 -3.46 -0.53 -1.09
CA GLY A 65 -4.82 -0.66 -0.56
C GLY A 65 -5.55 -1.84 -1.20
N VAL A 66 -5.49 -1.98 -2.52
CA VAL A 66 -6.14 -3.09 -3.25
C VAL A 66 -5.51 -4.43 -2.91
N THR A 67 -4.18 -4.55 -2.91
CA THR A 67 -3.51 -5.83 -2.60
C THR A 67 -3.77 -6.23 -1.16
N THR A 68 -3.68 -5.29 -0.21
CA THR A 68 -3.93 -5.54 1.22
C THR A 68 -5.39 -5.88 1.49
N ALA A 69 -6.34 -5.17 0.87
CA ALA A 69 -7.77 -5.47 1.01
C ALA A 69 -8.10 -6.86 0.44
N THR A 70 -7.47 -7.25 -0.68
CA THR A 70 -7.59 -8.61 -1.23
C THR A 70 -7.09 -9.66 -0.23
N CYS A 71 -5.91 -9.43 0.37
CA CYS A 71 -5.37 -10.33 1.39
C CYS A 71 -6.28 -10.43 2.63
N ILE A 72 -6.84 -9.31 3.09
CA ILE A 72 -7.79 -9.29 4.21
C ILE A 72 -9.06 -10.08 3.86
N ALA A 73 -9.65 -9.85 2.69
CA ALA A 73 -10.89 -10.52 2.28
C ALA A 73 -10.69 -12.05 2.22
N GLU A 74 -9.59 -12.50 1.63
CA GLU A 74 -9.21 -13.91 1.58
C GLU A 74 -8.94 -14.47 2.99
N ALA A 75 -8.18 -13.77 3.83
CA ALA A 75 -7.87 -14.19 5.20
C ALA A 75 -9.14 -14.35 6.07
N LEU A 76 -10.13 -13.47 5.89
CA LEU A 76 -11.41 -13.58 6.58
C LEU A 76 -12.20 -14.83 6.15
N SER A 77 -12.06 -15.24 4.89
CA SER A 77 -12.75 -16.41 4.32
C SER A 77 -12.19 -17.76 4.82
N TRP A 78 -10.95 -17.78 5.32
CA TRP A 78 -10.29 -19.01 5.75
C TRP A 78 -11.03 -19.73 6.87
N GLN A 79 -11.13 -21.04 6.73
CA GLN A 79 -11.68 -21.95 7.73
C GLN A 79 -10.53 -22.57 8.54
N GLY A 80 -10.77 -22.88 9.81
CA GLY A 80 -9.78 -23.56 10.67
C GLY A 80 -8.84 -22.66 11.46
N LEU A 81 -8.91 -21.32 11.32
CA LEU A 81 -8.31 -20.38 12.26
C LEU A 81 -9.31 -19.99 13.35
N SER A 82 -8.84 -19.97 14.60
CA SER A 82 -9.58 -19.42 15.73
C SER A 82 -9.75 -17.90 15.61
N GLY A 83 -10.71 -17.34 16.35
CA GLY A 83 -10.97 -15.89 16.33
C GLY A 83 -9.77 -15.06 16.80
N SER A 84 -8.99 -15.55 17.77
CA SER A 84 -7.78 -14.86 18.25
C SER A 84 -6.65 -14.87 17.22
N GLU A 85 -6.49 -15.97 16.48
CA GLU A 85 -5.50 -16.07 15.39
C GLU A 85 -5.87 -15.14 14.23
N LYS A 86 -7.15 -15.08 13.86
CA LYS A 86 -7.64 -14.09 12.88
C LYS A 86 -7.39 -12.66 13.35
N ASN A 87 -7.64 -12.34 14.61
CA ASN A 87 -7.40 -11.01 15.16
C ASN A 87 -5.90 -10.63 15.16
N ALA A 88 -5.02 -11.57 15.52
CA ALA A 88 -3.58 -11.35 15.46
C ALA A 88 -3.10 -11.06 14.02
N LEU A 89 -3.65 -11.79 13.05
CA LEU A 89 -3.37 -11.58 11.63
C LEU A 89 -3.93 -10.23 11.13
N MET A 90 -5.16 -9.89 11.50
CA MET A 90 -5.75 -8.58 11.16
C MET A 90 -5.00 -7.41 11.80
N GLY A 91 -4.41 -7.62 12.98
CA GLY A 91 -3.50 -6.66 13.61
C GLY A 91 -2.27 -6.34 12.75
N LEU A 92 -1.83 -7.25 11.88
CA LEU A 92 -0.80 -6.97 10.89
C LEU A 92 -1.36 -6.24 9.67
N TYR A 93 -2.46 -6.69 9.07
CA TYR A 93 -2.94 -6.15 7.80
C TYR A 93 -3.67 -4.81 7.90
N LEU A 94 -4.48 -4.60 8.94
CA LEU A 94 -5.31 -3.40 9.08
C LEU A 94 -4.48 -2.10 9.16
N PRO A 95 -3.34 -2.03 9.87
CA PRO A 95 -2.49 -0.84 9.84
C PRO A 95 -2.01 -0.47 8.44
N TYR A 96 -1.60 -1.44 7.60
CA TYR A 96 -1.17 -1.17 6.23
C TYR A 96 -2.32 -0.63 5.39
N LEU A 97 -3.51 -1.22 5.52
CA LEU A 97 -4.70 -0.73 4.82
C LEU A 97 -5.06 0.69 5.28
N ALA A 98 -5.08 0.96 6.58
CA ALA A 98 -5.39 2.27 7.14
C ALA A 98 -4.40 3.35 6.64
N VAL A 99 -3.10 3.06 6.66
CA VAL A 99 -2.06 3.97 6.15
C VAL A 99 -2.25 4.20 4.65
N SER A 100 -2.54 3.16 3.87
CA SER A 100 -2.77 3.30 2.42
C SER A 100 -3.97 4.19 2.10
N ILE A 101 -5.09 4.07 2.84
CA ILE A 101 -6.27 4.91 2.65
C ILE A 101 -5.97 6.36 2.99
N PHE A 102 -5.35 6.60 4.15
CA PHE A 102 -4.99 7.95 4.59
C PHE A 102 -4.05 8.63 3.58
N MET A 103 -2.99 7.93 3.17
CA MET A 103 -2.03 8.41 2.18
C MET A 103 -2.71 8.68 0.83
N GLY A 104 -3.61 7.79 0.38
CA GLY A 104 -4.35 7.97 -0.87
C GLY A 104 -5.17 9.25 -0.87
N ILE A 105 -5.89 9.52 0.23
CA ILE A 105 -6.68 10.74 0.39
C ILE A 105 -5.78 11.99 0.40
N ASP A 106 -4.71 12.00 1.21
CA ASP A 106 -3.78 13.15 1.28
C ASP A 106 -3.15 13.46 -0.09
N MET A 107 -2.64 12.44 -0.77
CA MET A 107 -1.98 12.61 -2.07
C MET A 107 -2.97 13.02 -3.17
N PHE A 108 -4.20 12.49 -3.15
CA PHE A 108 -5.26 12.90 -4.07
C PHE A 108 -5.61 14.39 -3.90
N MET A 109 -5.76 14.86 -2.66
CA MET A 109 -6.06 16.27 -2.38
C MET A 109 -4.93 17.19 -2.84
N ARG A 110 -3.68 16.84 -2.53
CA ARG A 110 -2.49 17.62 -2.96
C ARG A 110 -2.38 17.67 -4.48
N LEU A 111 -2.52 16.53 -5.15
CA LEU A 111 -2.44 16.46 -6.61
C LEU A 111 -3.57 17.27 -7.27
N SER A 112 -4.79 17.19 -6.74
CA SER A 112 -5.92 17.97 -7.23
C SER A 112 -5.66 19.47 -7.10
N SER A 113 -5.13 19.92 -5.96
CA SER A 113 -4.76 21.33 -5.74
C SER A 113 -3.73 21.83 -6.76
N ILE A 114 -2.70 21.02 -7.05
CA ILE A 114 -1.66 21.33 -8.04
C ILE A 114 -2.28 21.46 -9.45
N ILE A 115 -3.17 20.54 -9.83
CA ILE A 115 -3.84 20.57 -11.13
C ILE A 115 -4.71 21.83 -11.27
N HIS A 116 -5.53 22.14 -10.27
CA HIS A 116 -6.37 23.34 -10.27
C HIS A 116 -5.56 24.63 -10.35
N ALA A 117 -4.46 24.73 -9.60
CA ALA A 117 -3.55 25.87 -9.68
C ALA A 117 -2.96 26.02 -11.09
N SER A 118 -2.48 24.92 -11.68
CA SER A 118 -1.92 24.92 -13.04
C SER A 118 -2.93 25.34 -14.10
N MET A 119 -4.19 24.92 -13.98
CA MET A 119 -5.27 25.32 -14.90
C MET A 119 -5.53 26.83 -14.83
N ARG A 120 -5.65 27.38 -13.61
CA ARG A 120 -5.87 28.82 -13.40
C ARG A 120 -4.72 29.67 -13.97
N ASP A 121 -3.47 29.24 -13.77
CA ASP A 121 -2.31 29.94 -14.31
C ASP A 121 -2.28 29.92 -15.85
N ARG A 122 -2.73 28.83 -16.47
CA ARG A 122 -2.86 28.73 -17.93
C ARG A 122 -3.95 29.66 -18.46
N GLU A 123 -5.07 29.81 -17.76
CA GLU A 123 -6.14 30.73 -18.17
C GLU A 123 -5.70 32.20 -18.07
N ALA A 124 -5.04 32.58 -16.97
CA ALA A 124 -4.51 33.94 -16.81
C ALA A 124 -3.52 34.33 -17.92
N LYS A 125 -2.68 33.39 -18.37
CA LYS A 125 -1.75 33.59 -19.48
C LYS A 125 -2.42 33.73 -20.85
N LYS A 126 -3.66 33.27 -21.04
CA LYS A 126 -4.40 33.45 -22.30
C LYS A 126 -5.06 34.82 -22.42
N LEU A 127 -5.23 35.52 -21.30
CA LEU A 127 -5.92 36.82 -21.22
C LEU A 127 -4.96 38.02 -21.31
N ASN A 128 -3.64 37.77 -21.22
CA ASN A 128 -2.57 38.75 -21.41
C ASN A 128 -1.92 38.58 -22.78
#